data_AF-A0A7W1MES8-F1
#
_entry.id   AF-A0A7W1MES8-F1
#
_cell.length_a   1.000
_cell.length_b   1.000
_cell.length_c   1.000
_cell.angle_alpha   90.00
_cell.angle_beta   90.00
_cell.angle_gamma   90.00
#
_symmetry.space_group_name_H-M   'P 1'
#
loop_
_entity.id
_entity.type
_entity.pdbx_description
1 polymer ?
#
loop_
_entity_poly.entity_id
_entity_poly.type
_entity_poly.pdbx_seq_one_letter_code
_entity_poly.pdbx_strand_id
1 'polypeptide(L)'
;MNPLKILENETDLELSEITLLQAIKTRFPSPINTDLPVLSKEEKIDAIADKFRDIMVLLGLDLSDGSLARTPYRVAKMYVEEIFSGLNADTFPRITFVNDIHEQGKESPNMVFVKVDFCSFCEHHFVPM
;
A
#
# COMPACT_ATOMS: atom_id res chain seq x y z
N MET A 1 -14.68 -23.66 -20.33
CA MET A 1 -15.46 -23.13 -19.20
C MET A 1 -15.76 -21.69 -19.50
N ASN A 2 -17.03 -21.31 -19.54
CA ASN A 2 -17.49 -19.98 -19.94
C ASN A 2 -17.45 -19.07 -18.69
N PRO A 3 -16.55 -18.07 -18.57
CA PRO A 3 -16.31 -17.43 -17.28
C PRO A 3 -17.18 -16.21 -17.01
N LEU A 4 -18.05 -15.75 -17.93
CA LEU A 4 -18.82 -14.53 -17.70
C LEU A 4 -20.27 -14.70 -18.17
N LYS A 5 -21.21 -14.73 -17.22
CA LYS A 5 -22.62 -14.45 -17.48
C LYS A 5 -22.82 -12.96 -17.21
N ILE A 6 -23.18 -12.23 -18.26
CA ILE A 6 -23.56 -10.82 -18.17
C ILE A 6 -25.00 -10.79 -17.62
N LEU A 7 -25.19 -10.17 -16.46
CA LEU A 7 -26.49 -9.77 -15.96
C LEU A 7 -26.64 -8.28 -16.28
N GLU A 8 -27.66 -7.94 -17.07
CA GLU A 8 -28.06 -6.58 -17.35
C GLU A 8 -28.63 -5.97 -16.06
N ASN A 9 -27.83 -5.13 -15.38
CA ASN A 9 -28.23 -3.97 -14.58
C ASN A 9 -26.98 -3.39 -13.90
N GLU A 10 -26.91 -2.06 -13.77
CA GLU A 10 -25.85 -1.31 -13.08
C GLU A 10 -25.39 -2.04 -11.81
N THR A 11 -24.22 -2.66 -11.82
CA THR A 11 -23.70 -3.36 -10.66
C THR A 11 -22.18 -3.38 -10.71
N ASP A 12 -21.57 -2.96 -9.59
CA ASP A 12 -20.16 -3.14 -9.31
C ASP A 12 -19.70 -4.54 -9.77
N LEU A 13 -18.90 -4.59 -10.84
CA LEU A 13 -18.25 -5.82 -11.27
C LEU A 13 -17.22 -6.18 -10.19
N GLU A 14 -17.62 -7.00 -9.21
CA GLU A 14 -16.71 -7.52 -8.20
C GLU A 14 -15.73 -8.51 -8.86
N LEU A 15 -14.43 -8.21 -8.74
CA LEU A 15 -13.41 -9.18 -9.11
C LEU A 15 -13.50 -10.37 -8.17
N SER A 16 -13.35 -11.58 -8.72
CA SER A 16 -13.10 -12.75 -7.88
C SER A 16 -11.81 -12.56 -7.08
N GLU A 17 -11.78 -13.13 -5.87
CA GLU A 17 -10.61 -13.09 -4.97
C GLU A 17 -9.32 -13.53 -5.68
N ILE A 18 -9.40 -14.54 -6.55
CA ILE A 18 -8.28 -15.03 -7.36
C ILE A 18 -7.74 -13.94 -8.30
N THR A 19 -8.63 -13.18 -8.96
CA THR A 19 -8.23 -12.12 -9.90
C THR A 19 -7.59 -10.95 -9.15
N LEU A 20 -8.11 -10.62 -7.97
CA LEU A 20 -7.53 -9.59 -7.10
C LEU A 20 -6.13 -10.00 -6.62
N LEU A 21 -5.96 -11.25 -6.16
CA LEU A 21 -4.66 -11.79 -5.75
C LEU A 21 -3.63 -11.82 -6.89
N GLN A 22 -4.09 -12.02 -8.13
CA GLN A 22 -3.23 -11.92 -9.32
C GLN A 22 -2.85 -10.46 -9.62
N ALA A 23 -3.77 -9.51 -9.46
CA ALA A 23 -3.51 -8.09 -9.68
C ALA A 23 -2.51 -7.49 -8.66
N ILE A 24 -2.49 -8.01 -7.43
CA ILE A 24 -1.55 -7.60 -6.37
C ILE A 24 -0.11 -8.10 -6.66
N LYS A 25 0.04 -9.24 -7.35
CA LYS A 25 1.35 -9.86 -7.58
C LYS A 25 2.11 -9.18 -8.70
N THR A 26 3.15 -8.45 -8.33
CA THR A 26 4.13 -7.93 -9.29
C THR A 26 5.11 -9.03 -9.73
N ARG A 27 5.84 -8.80 -10.82
CA ARG A 27 6.93 -9.69 -11.26
C ARG A 27 8.13 -9.70 -10.29
N PHE A 28 8.19 -8.71 -9.40
CA PHE A 28 9.27 -8.50 -8.44
C PHE A 28 8.63 -8.22 -7.08
N PRO A 29 8.07 -9.24 -6.41
CA PRO A 29 7.44 -9.05 -5.11
C PRO A 29 8.46 -8.58 -4.09
N SER A 30 8.03 -7.71 -3.18
CA SER A 30 8.87 -7.28 -2.06
C SER A 30 9.26 -8.49 -1.20
N PRO A 31 10.51 -8.56 -0.69
CA PRO A 31 10.98 -9.69 0.09
C PRO A 31 10.37 -9.67 1.50
N ILE A 32 9.19 -10.27 1.66
CA ILE A 32 8.48 -10.36 2.95
C ILE A 32 8.72 -11.72 3.59
N ASN A 33 9.08 -11.71 4.89
CA ASN A 33 9.22 -12.93 5.69
C ASN A 33 7.87 -13.29 6.32
N THR A 34 7.30 -14.42 5.90
CA THR A 34 5.99 -14.91 6.37
C THR A 34 6.07 -15.78 7.62
N ASP A 35 7.26 -16.11 8.10
CA ASP A 35 7.47 -16.99 9.27
C ASP A 35 7.51 -16.21 10.60
N LEU A 36 7.50 -14.88 10.53
CA LEU A 36 7.53 -14.01 11.71
C LEU A 36 6.15 -13.92 12.38
N PRO A 37 6.09 -13.71 13.71
CA PRO A 37 4.83 -13.46 14.41
C PRO A 37 4.07 -12.27 13.82
N VAL A 38 2.76 -12.44 13.64
CA VAL A 38 1.87 -11.37 13.20
C VAL A 38 1.55 -10.47 14.40
N LEU A 39 2.03 -9.24 14.35
CA LEU A 39 1.71 -8.18 15.30
C LEU A 39 0.58 -7.29 14.76
N SER A 40 -0.24 -6.74 15.66
CA SER A 40 -1.21 -5.70 15.34
C SER A 40 -0.50 -4.42 14.87
N LYS A 41 -1.25 -3.47 14.29
CA LYS A 41 -0.68 -2.18 13.88
C LYS A 41 -0.16 -1.41 15.09
N GLU A 42 -0.93 -1.43 16.17
CA GLU A 42 -0.60 -0.77 17.43
C GLU A 42 0.67 -1.36 18.04
N GLU A 43 0.79 -2.69 18.10
CA GLU A 43 1.98 -3.38 18.60
C GLU A 43 3.24 -3.04 17.78
N LYS A 44 3.09 -2.95 16.45
CA LYS A 44 4.19 -2.52 15.56
C LYS A 44 4.58 -1.07 15.83
N ILE A 45 3.60 -0.18 15.95
CA ILE A 45 3.85 1.25 16.20
C ILE A 45 4.58 1.44 17.52
N ASP A 46 4.13 0.80 18.60
CA ASP A 46 4.76 0.90 19.91
C ASP A 46 6.20 0.35 19.87
N ALA A 47 6.40 -0.84 19.29
CA ALA A 47 7.72 -1.45 19.18
C ALA A 47 8.69 -0.60 18.34
N ILE A 48 8.26 -0.07 17.19
CA ILE A 48 9.09 0.77 16.32
C ILE A 48 9.38 2.13 16.99
N ALA A 49 8.40 2.71 17.67
CA ALA A 49 8.56 3.99 18.36
C ALA A 49 9.63 3.87 19.46
N ASP A 50 9.66 2.77 20.21
CA ASP A 50 10.72 2.52 21.20
C ASP A 50 12.10 2.44 20.54
N LYS A 51 12.23 1.79 19.37
CA LYS A 51 13.52 1.76 18.65
C LYS A 51 13.94 3.13 18.12
N PHE A 52 13.01 3.93 17.63
CA PHE A 52 13.33 5.29 17.21
C PHE A 52 13.68 6.20 18.38
N ARG A 53 13.09 5.98 19.56
CA ARG A 53 13.49 6.67 20.79
C ARG A 53 14.97 6.37 21.10
N ASP A 54 15.37 5.11 21.05
CA ASP A 54 16.76 4.70 21.26
C ASP A 54 17.71 5.37 20.24
N ILE A 55 17.34 5.35 18.96
CA ILE A 55 18.11 6.01 17.89
C ILE A 55 18.26 7.52 18.17
N MET A 56 17.18 8.20 18.53
CA MET A 56 17.21 9.65 18.81
C MET A 56 18.10 9.99 20.00
N VAL A 57 18.05 9.18 21.07
CA VAL A 57 18.95 9.33 22.23
C VAL A 57 20.41 9.12 21.83
N LEU A 58 20.71 8.10 21.02
CA LEU A 58 22.06 7.84 20.52
C LEU A 58 22.60 8.95 19.62
N LEU A 59 21.71 9.66 18.92
CA LEU A 59 22.05 10.86 18.14
C LEU A 59 22.23 12.12 19.01
N GLY A 60 22.02 12.03 20.33
CA GLY A 60 22.14 13.17 21.25
C GLY A 60 20.97 14.15 21.20
N LEU A 61 19.80 13.72 20.72
CA LEU A 61 18.61 14.56 20.67
C LEU A 61 17.91 14.61 22.03
N ASP A 62 17.46 15.80 22.42
CA ASP A 62 16.72 16.02 23.67
C ASP A 62 15.23 15.69 23.49
N LEU A 63 14.80 14.55 24.03
CA LEU A 63 13.40 14.11 23.99
C LEU A 63 12.52 14.74 25.07
N SER A 64 13.08 15.59 25.95
CA SER A 64 12.28 16.43 26.85
C SER A 64 11.71 17.65 26.12
N ASP A 65 12.29 18.02 24.97
CA ASP A 65 11.75 19.06 24.10
C ASP A 65 10.40 18.65 23.50
N GLY A 66 9.40 19.53 23.60
CA GLY A 66 8.04 19.25 23.15
C GLY A 66 7.90 19.00 21.65
N SER A 67 8.83 19.50 20.81
CA SER A 67 8.85 19.25 19.37
C SER A 67 9.30 17.81 19.05
N LEU A 68 10.21 17.26 19.87
CA LEU A 68 10.83 15.97 19.65
C LEU A 68 10.19 14.82 20.44
N ALA A 69 9.53 15.12 21.58
CA ALA A 69 8.95 14.11 22.47
C ALA A 69 8.02 13.11 21.76
N ARG A 70 7.27 13.56 20.73
CA ARG A 70 6.37 12.70 19.93
C ARG A 70 6.95 12.21 18.61
N THR A 71 8.18 12.58 18.26
CA THR A 71 8.82 12.16 17.00
C THR A 71 8.93 10.65 16.86
N PRO A 72 9.35 9.87 17.89
CA PRO A 72 9.43 8.42 17.74
C PRO A 72 8.10 7.77 17.34
N TYR A 73 7.01 8.20 17.98
CA TYR A 73 5.66 7.75 17.64
C TYR A 73 5.25 8.17 16.21
N ARG A 74 5.51 9.43 15.82
CA ARG A 74 5.18 9.91 14.47
C ARG A 74 5.88 9.11 13.38
N VAL A 75 7.17 8.79 13.57
CA VAL A 75 7.92 7.98 12.60
C VAL A 75 7.38 6.56 12.52
N ALA A 76 7.11 5.94 13.67
CA ALA A 76 6.54 4.61 13.73
C ALA A 76 5.17 4.52 13.06
N LYS A 77 4.28 5.47 13.36
CA LYS A 77 2.96 5.57 12.72
C LYS A 77 3.07 5.76 11.21
N MET A 78 3.93 6.68 10.76
CA MET A 78 4.18 6.91 9.34
C MET A 78 4.63 5.62 8.63
N TYR A 79 5.52 4.84 9.24
CA TYR A 79 5.98 3.58 8.66
C TYR A 79 4.87 2.53 8.56
N VAL A 80 4.06 2.37 9.62
CA VAL A 80 3.06 1.30 9.69
C VAL A 80 1.77 1.62 8.94
N GLU A 81 1.32 2.86 9.00
CA GLU A 81 0.00 3.25 8.48
C GLU A 81 0.05 4.04 7.17
N GLU A 82 1.19 4.64 6.82
CA GLU A 82 1.27 5.59 5.70
C GLU A 82 2.18 5.06 4.59
N ILE A 83 3.50 5.20 4.72
CA ILE A 83 4.44 5.06 3.59
C ILE A 83 4.73 3.61 3.17
N PHE A 84 4.57 2.64 4.09
CA PHE A 84 4.70 1.21 3.78
C PHE A 84 3.37 0.46 3.87
N SER A 85 2.25 1.19 3.84
CA SER A 85 0.90 0.61 3.84
C SER A 85 0.71 -0.44 2.75
N GLY A 86 1.31 -0.22 1.57
CA GLY A 86 1.29 -1.15 0.43
C GLY A 86 1.94 -2.52 0.66
N LEU A 87 2.66 -2.74 1.77
CA LEU A 87 3.10 -4.08 2.18
C LEU A 87 1.94 -4.95 2.70
N ASN A 88 0.82 -4.33 3.09
CA ASN A 88 -0.40 -5.01 3.46
C ASN A 88 -1.35 -5.10 2.26
N ALA A 89 -1.66 -6.31 1.82
CA ALA A 89 -2.60 -6.57 0.73
C ALA A 89 -4.00 -5.98 0.95
N ASP A 90 -4.44 -5.83 2.21
CA ASP A 90 -5.75 -5.24 2.54
C ASP A 90 -5.85 -3.74 2.17
N THR A 91 -4.71 -3.09 1.90
CA THR A 91 -4.67 -1.68 1.49
C THR A 91 -4.78 -1.51 -0.04
N PHE A 92 -4.85 -2.61 -0.78
CA PHE A 92 -4.97 -2.57 -2.24
C PHE A 92 -6.28 -1.85 -2.65
N PRO A 93 -6.24 -0.92 -3.61
CA PRO A 93 -7.40 -0.11 -3.96
C PRO A 93 -8.50 -0.96 -4.59
N ARG A 94 -9.76 -0.61 -4.29
CA ARG A 94 -10.92 -1.21 -4.97
C ARG A 94 -10.89 -0.83 -6.45
N ILE A 95 -10.93 -1.85 -7.31
CA ILE A 95 -11.02 -1.69 -8.76
C ILE A 95 -12.50 -1.59 -9.15
N THR A 96 -12.84 -0.64 -10.02
CA THR A 96 -14.19 -0.46 -10.57
C THR A 96 -14.12 -0.44 -12.09
N PHE A 97 -15.09 -1.05 -12.75
CA PHE A 97 -15.21 -1.09 -14.20
C PHE A 97 -16.44 -0.31 -14.67
N VAL A 98 -16.36 0.25 -15.87
CA VAL A 98 -17.48 0.87 -16.58
C VAL A 98 -17.72 0.13 -17.89
N ASN A 99 -18.98 -0.08 -18.25
CA ASN A 99 -19.32 -0.72 -19.52
C ASN A 99 -18.92 0.20 -20.67
N ASP A 100 -18.22 -0.36 -21.67
CA ASP A 100 -17.92 0.36 -22.90
C ASP A 100 -19.15 0.38 -23.80
N ILE A 101 -19.91 1.46 -23.76
CA ILE A 101 -21.14 1.63 -24.54
C ILE A 101 -20.89 1.95 -26.03
N HIS A 102 -19.64 2.03 -26.48
CA HIS A 102 -19.26 2.44 -27.83
C HIS A 102 -18.74 1.30 -28.72
N GLU A 103 -19.15 0.05 -28.47
CA GLU A 103 -18.80 -1.20 -29.19
C GLU A 103 -19.04 -1.23 -30.72
N GLN A 104 -19.33 -0.11 -31.39
CA GLN A 104 -19.38 -0.07 -32.86
C GLN A 104 -18.01 0.29 -33.46
N GLY A 105 -17.15 -0.73 -33.58
CA GLY A 105 -16.19 -0.81 -34.68
C GLY A 105 -14.83 -0.12 -34.51
N LYS A 106 -14.17 -0.22 -33.36
CA LYS A 106 -12.76 0.20 -33.22
C LYS A 106 -11.89 -0.91 -32.65
N GLU A 107 -10.95 -1.38 -33.47
CA GLU A 107 -9.90 -2.35 -33.11
C GLU A 107 -8.81 -1.76 -32.18
N SER A 108 -9.15 -0.78 -31.34
CA SER A 108 -8.19 -0.09 -30.50
C SER A 108 -8.85 0.32 -29.18
N PRO A 109 -8.49 -0.32 -28.05
CA PRO A 109 -8.96 0.14 -26.75
C PRO A 109 -8.51 1.58 -26.51
N ASN A 110 -9.40 2.43 -25.98
CA ASN A 110 -9.09 3.81 -25.62
C ASN A 110 -8.16 3.80 -24.39
N MET A 111 -6.85 3.74 -24.61
CA MET A 111 -5.85 3.83 -23.53
C MET A 111 -5.43 5.29 -23.33
N VAL A 112 -5.66 5.82 -22.13
CA VAL A 112 -5.24 7.17 -21.73
C VAL A 112 -4.05 7.03 -20.79
N PHE A 113 -2.92 7.64 -21.15
CA PHE A 113 -1.79 7.78 -20.23
C PHE A 113 -2.00 9.03 -19.38
N VAL A 114 -2.19 8.84 -18.08
CA VAL A 114 -2.28 9.92 -17.11
C VAL A 114 -0.94 10.04 -16.39
N LYS A 115 -0.41 11.25 -16.29
CA LYS A 115 0.71 11.52 -15.38
C LYS A 115 0.18 11.45 -13.95
N VAL A 116 0.73 10.55 -13.16
CA VAL A 116 0.40 10.39 -11.73
C VAL A 116 1.57 10.88 -10.89
N ASP A 117 1.26 11.49 -9.75
CA ASP A 117 2.26 11.76 -8.73
C ASP A 117 2.61 10.45 -8.03
N PHE A 118 3.91 10.25 -7.78
CA PHE A 118 4.45 9.05 -7.18
C PHE A 118 5.43 9.46 -6.08
N CYS A 119 5.34 8.78 -4.95
CA CYS A 119 6.25 8.90 -3.82
C CYS A 119 6.57 7.50 -3.35
N SER A 120 7.86 7.17 -3.27
CA SER A 120 8.32 5.88 -2.77
C SER A 120 9.52 6.05 -1.86
N PHE A 121 10.08 4.96 -1.38
CA PHE A 121 11.23 4.95 -0.49
C PHE A 121 12.21 3.89 -0.98
N CYS A 122 13.49 4.25 -1.15
CA CYS A 122 14.49 3.26 -1.51
C CYS A 122 14.78 2.35 -0.30
N GLU A 123 14.66 1.04 -0.48
CA GLU A 123 14.88 0.06 0.59
C GLU A 123 16.30 0.05 1.17
N HIS A 124 17.27 0.61 0.46
CA HIS A 124 18.67 0.66 0.92
C HIS A 124 18.92 1.72 2.00
N HIS A 125 18.14 2.81 2.00
CA HIS A 125 18.37 3.95 2.88
C HIS A 125 17.12 4.43 3.62
N PHE A 126 15.93 3.99 3.21
CA PHE A 126 14.65 4.39 3.78
C PHE A 126 14.43 5.92 3.71
N VAL A 127 14.78 6.52 2.57
CA VAL A 127 14.52 7.94 2.25
C VAL A 127 13.58 8.06 1.04
N PRO A 128 12.78 9.15 0.93
CA PRO A 128 11.86 9.36 -0.18
C PRO A 128 12.54 9.37 -1.57
N MET A 129 11.83 8.89 -2.59
CA MET A 129 12.14 8.95 -4.03
C MET A 129 10.96 9.41 -4.85
#